data_AF-A0A8X7MNV3-F1
#
_entry.id   AF-A0A8X7MNV3-F1
#
_cell.length_a   1.000
_cell.length_b   1.000
_cell.length_c   1.000
_cell.angle_alpha   90.00
_cell.angle_beta   90.00
_cell.angle_gamma   90.00
#
_symmetry.space_group_name_H-M   'P 1'
#
loop_
_entity.id
_entity.type
_entity.pdbx_description
1 polymer ?
#
loop_
_entity_poly.entity_id
_entity_poly.type
_entity_poly.pdbx_seq_one_letter_code
_entity_poly.pdbx_strand_id
1 'polypeptide(L)'
;MRALAAFLARGTRIKLQDGRSAPCWLCRRSLSSGLPQNSASSGGSSSRYIARQQRDPYVKLRRQTASAKNGDDQAQAALPSIYASRAAYKLIQLDDIHGFLRGHSASSRQTPRIIVDLGAAPGGWTQVAIERSHAGAPATDPATSARSRRAHVFALDILPMDAVAGATVIQGDFLDAQVQADLERSIIGDSPNPSTPGCGTDDAEEDLSDLLLDGSGLVDVVLSDMMAPTTGNPISDTEASLELCRSAMLFAARNLRRPQPTPAKTMFVCKFFGSPAADQFRRQVLERAFERVKVEKGRIGASRKESREAFWVCQGYRGPQAVDVDAMYS
;
A
#
# COMPACT_ATOMS: atom_id res chain seq x y z
N MET A 1 3.31 -5.56 -25.93
CA MET A 1 4.68 -5.20 -25.50
C MET A 1 5.06 -3.76 -25.89
N ARG A 2 4.95 -3.34 -27.16
CA ARG A 2 5.30 -1.96 -27.58
C ARG A 2 4.39 -0.83 -27.07
N ALA A 3 3.11 -1.07 -26.80
CA ALA A 3 2.17 -0.01 -26.38
C ALA A 3 2.39 0.45 -24.93
N LEU A 4 2.67 -0.48 -24.00
CA LEU A 4 2.95 -0.12 -22.60
C LEU A 4 4.37 0.45 -22.45
N ALA A 5 5.36 -0.11 -23.14
CA ALA A 5 6.72 0.48 -23.19
C ALA A 5 6.73 1.87 -23.85
N ALA A 6 5.92 2.12 -24.88
CA ALA A 6 5.79 3.45 -25.50
C ALA A 6 5.01 4.45 -24.65
N PHE A 7 4.08 3.98 -23.80
CA PHE A 7 3.40 4.82 -22.81
C PHE A 7 4.34 5.20 -21.65
N LEU A 8 5.29 4.34 -21.30
CA LEU A 8 6.25 4.55 -20.22
C LEU A 8 7.54 5.28 -20.65
N ALA A 9 8.02 5.08 -21.87
CA ALA A 9 9.21 5.78 -22.41
C ALA A 9 8.91 7.22 -22.89
N ARG A 10 7.63 7.56 -23.02
CA ARG A 10 7.21 8.93 -23.29
C ARG A 10 6.86 9.59 -21.96
N GLY A 11 7.84 10.28 -21.37
CA GLY A 11 7.62 11.43 -20.49
C GLY A 11 6.92 12.59 -21.22
N THR A 12 5.87 12.29 -22.01
CA THR A 12 5.12 13.28 -22.74
C THR A 12 4.19 13.99 -21.79
N ARG A 13 4.53 15.25 -21.49
CA ARG A 13 3.53 16.31 -21.31
C ARG A 13 2.40 16.06 -22.30
N ILE A 14 1.20 15.82 -21.78
CA ILE A 14 -0.02 15.82 -22.57
C ILE A 14 -0.15 17.23 -23.16
N LYS A 15 0.24 17.42 -24.42
CA LYS A 15 -0.27 18.52 -25.22
C LYS A 15 -1.64 18.06 -25.70
N LEU A 16 -2.69 18.55 -25.04
CA LEU A 16 -4.05 18.43 -25.51
C LEU A 16 -4.13 19.04 -26.91
N GLN A 17 -4.60 18.26 -27.88
CA GLN A 17 -5.05 18.76 -29.19
C GLN A 17 -6.38 19.48 -28.98
N ASP A 18 -6.25 20.70 -28.51
CA ASP A 18 -7.16 21.83 -28.58
C ASP A 18 -6.52 22.82 -27.63
N GLY A 19 -6.06 23.97 -28.13
CA GLY A 19 -5.22 24.94 -27.42
C GLY A 19 -5.88 25.64 -26.23
N ARG A 20 -6.59 24.91 -25.37
CA ARG A 20 -7.19 25.32 -24.12
C ARG A 20 -6.73 24.36 -23.03
N SER A 21 -5.82 24.84 -22.20
CA SER A 21 -5.40 24.20 -20.95
C SER A 21 -6.62 23.97 -20.05
N ALA A 22 -6.91 22.71 -19.71
CA ALA A 22 -7.72 22.40 -18.55
C ALA A 22 -6.92 22.78 -17.29
N PRO A 23 -7.49 23.53 -16.34
CA PRO A 23 -6.71 24.07 -15.22
C PRO A 23 -6.31 22.95 -14.26
N CYS A 24 -5.02 22.86 -13.95
CA CYS A 24 -4.55 22.09 -12.81
C CYS A 24 -5.11 22.70 -11.52
N TRP A 25 -5.37 21.84 -10.53
CA TRP A 25 -5.92 22.22 -9.23
C TRP A 25 -5.08 23.28 -8.47
N LEU A 26 -3.83 23.50 -8.88
CA LEU A 26 -2.88 24.44 -8.27
C LEU A 26 -3.08 25.91 -8.67
N CYS A 27 -3.88 26.25 -9.70
CA CYS A 27 -3.91 27.61 -10.26
C CYS A 27 -5.15 28.48 -9.89
N ARG A 28 -5.87 28.17 -8.81
CA ARG A 28 -7.03 28.97 -8.36
C ARG A 28 -6.81 29.74 -7.04
N ARG A 29 -5.56 30.06 -6.71
CA ARG A 29 -5.22 30.99 -5.62
C ARG A 29 -4.08 31.91 -6.02
N SER A 30 -4.38 32.90 -6.86
CA SER A 30 -3.77 34.23 -6.77
C SER A 30 -4.42 35.16 -7.78
N LEU A 31 -5.29 36.05 -7.31
CA LEU A 31 -5.23 37.51 -7.51
C LEU A 31 -6.48 38.15 -6.86
N SER A 32 -6.19 39.15 -6.05
CA SER A 32 -7.01 40.03 -5.18
C SER A 32 -8.35 40.49 -5.79
N SER A 33 -9.42 40.83 -5.06
CA SER A 33 -9.48 41.72 -3.88
C SER A 33 -10.91 41.72 -3.29
N GLY A 34 -10.99 41.71 -1.95
CA GLY A 34 -12.16 42.14 -1.17
C GLY A 34 -13.30 41.13 -1.07
N LEU A 35 -13.61 40.64 0.14
CA LEU A 35 -14.94 40.24 0.65
C LEU A 35 -14.79 39.76 2.13
N PRO A 36 -15.87 39.80 2.93
CA PRO A 36 -15.83 40.14 4.36
C PRO A 36 -15.39 39.01 5.28
N GLN A 37 -14.85 39.41 6.44
CA GLN A 37 -14.58 38.51 7.56
C GLN A 37 -15.89 37.93 8.09
N ASN A 38 -16.09 36.62 7.87
CA ASN A 38 -17.04 35.84 8.64
C ASN A 38 -16.30 34.67 9.29
N SER A 39 -16.17 34.76 10.62
CA SER A 39 -15.61 33.74 11.49
C SER A 39 -16.55 32.53 11.56
N ALA A 40 -16.30 31.51 10.75
CA ALA A 40 -16.95 30.21 10.89
C ALA A 40 -16.11 29.30 11.78
N SER A 41 -16.69 28.92 12.93
CA SER A 41 -16.12 28.08 13.98
C SER A 41 -15.74 26.66 13.53
N SER A 42 -14.49 26.26 13.76
CA SER A 42 -13.89 24.96 13.40
C SER A 42 -14.10 23.83 14.44
N GLY A 43 -15.08 23.91 15.33
CA GLY A 43 -15.16 23.05 16.54
C GLY A 43 -15.91 21.70 16.44
N GLY A 44 -16.59 21.38 15.34
CA GLY A 44 -17.62 20.32 15.33
C GLY A 44 -17.19 18.90 14.90
N SER A 45 -16.15 18.75 14.07
CA SER A 45 -15.76 17.45 13.48
C SER A 45 -14.68 16.74 14.29
N SER A 46 -13.67 17.48 14.76
CA SER A 46 -12.57 16.97 15.59
C SER A 46 -13.07 16.41 16.93
N SER A 47 -13.99 17.11 17.61
CA SER A 47 -14.60 16.68 18.88
C SER A 47 -15.35 15.35 18.73
N ARG A 48 -16.11 15.16 17.64
CA ARG A 48 -16.81 13.89 17.35
C ARG A 48 -15.83 12.78 16.96
N TYR A 49 -14.77 13.08 16.21
CA TYR A 49 -13.73 12.12 15.86
C TYR A 49 -12.98 11.59 17.10
N ILE A 50 -12.56 12.49 18.00
CA ILE A 50 -11.87 12.15 19.26
C ILE A 50 -12.80 11.35 20.20
N ALA A 51 -14.04 11.78 20.40
CA ALA A 51 -15.02 11.06 21.23
C ALA A 51 -15.36 9.65 20.69
N ARG A 52 -15.22 9.44 19.37
CA ARG A 52 -15.35 8.10 18.76
C ARG A 52 -14.12 7.24 19.02
N GLN A 53 -12.91 7.81 18.94
CA GLN A 53 -11.68 7.07 19.24
C GLN A 53 -11.68 6.51 20.67
N GLN A 54 -12.14 7.28 21.65
CA GLN A 54 -12.20 6.87 23.05
C GLN A 54 -13.10 5.65 23.30
N ARG A 55 -14.12 5.45 22.45
CA ARG A 55 -15.09 4.34 22.56
C ARG A 55 -14.70 3.10 21.75
N ASP A 56 -13.64 3.17 20.97
CA ASP A 56 -13.30 2.10 20.05
C ASP A 56 -12.56 0.93 20.73
N PRO A 57 -13.01 -0.32 20.55
CA PRO A 57 -12.40 -1.49 21.20
C PRO A 57 -10.94 -1.70 20.80
N TYR A 58 -10.54 -1.36 19.57
CA TYR A 58 -9.16 -1.54 19.10
C TYR A 58 -8.23 -0.42 19.57
N VAL A 59 -8.77 0.78 19.82
CA VAL A 59 -8.02 1.85 20.51
C VAL A 59 -7.80 1.48 21.98
N LYS A 60 -8.77 0.85 22.63
CA LYS A 60 -8.64 0.33 24.00
C LYS A 60 -7.64 -0.83 24.06
N LEU A 61 -7.73 -1.79 23.14
CA LEU A 61 -6.82 -2.93 23.06
C LEU A 61 -5.36 -2.45 22.92
N ARG A 62 -5.12 -1.46 22.04
CA ARG A 62 -3.81 -0.79 21.91
C ARG A 62 -3.33 -0.15 23.22
N ARG A 63 -4.23 0.52 23.97
CA ARG A 63 -3.88 1.15 25.26
C ARG A 63 -3.62 0.12 26.36
N GLN A 64 -4.37 -0.98 26.37
CA GLN A 64 -4.21 -2.05 27.36
C GLN A 64 -2.89 -2.80 27.16
N THR A 65 -2.52 -3.11 25.92
CA THR A 65 -1.19 -3.67 25.61
C THR A 65 -0.05 -2.69 25.92
N ALA A 66 -0.33 -1.38 25.93
CA ALA A 66 0.63 -0.37 26.36
C ALA A 66 0.84 -0.34 27.88
N SER A 67 -0.25 -0.36 28.65
CA SER A 67 -0.19 -0.33 30.11
C SER A 67 0.44 -1.59 30.70
N ALA A 68 0.32 -2.75 30.03
CA ALA A 68 0.92 -4.01 30.46
C ALA A 68 2.46 -4.00 30.43
N LYS A 69 3.12 -3.03 29.80
CA LYS A 69 4.58 -2.87 29.82
C LYS A 69 5.13 -2.10 31.04
N ASN A 70 4.27 -1.42 31.80
CA ASN A 70 4.69 -0.58 32.93
C ASN A 70 4.54 -1.27 34.31
N GLY A 71 4.25 -2.58 34.35
CA GLY A 71 4.21 -3.37 35.57
C GLY A 71 5.26 -4.49 35.54
N ASP A 72 6.02 -4.63 36.63
CA ASP A 72 7.19 -5.50 36.79
C ASP A 72 6.88 -7.02 36.91
N ASP A 73 5.89 -7.57 36.19
CA ASP A 73 5.59 -9.01 36.29
C ASP A 73 6.01 -9.81 35.05
N GLN A 74 6.91 -10.75 35.29
CA GLN A 74 7.48 -11.72 34.36
C GLN A 74 6.45 -12.73 33.81
N ALA A 75 6.63 -13.06 32.53
CA ALA A 75 6.29 -14.35 31.91
C ALA A 75 4.81 -14.75 31.74
N GLN A 76 4.13 -14.17 30.75
CA GLN A 76 3.19 -14.94 29.92
C GLN A 76 3.16 -14.37 28.48
N ALA A 77 3.61 -15.16 27.51
CA ALA A 77 3.58 -14.97 26.05
C ALA A 77 3.56 -13.50 25.55
N ALA A 78 4.75 -12.97 25.24
CA ALA A 78 4.95 -11.64 24.67
C ALA A 78 4.12 -11.42 23.39
N LEU A 79 2.95 -10.79 23.52
CA LEU A 79 2.32 -10.08 22.41
C LEU A 79 3.26 -8.92 22.04
N PRO A 80 3.81 -8.88 20.82
CA PRO A 80 4.73 -7.81 20.44
C PRO A 80 3.99 -6.46 20.48
N SER A 81 4.74 -5.43 20.88
CA SER A 81 4.53 -3.99 20.72
C SER A 81 3.09 -3.45 20.58
N ILE A 82 2.81 -2.38 21.33
CA ILE A 82 1.74 -1.43 21.02
C ILE A 82 1.82 -1.06 19.53
N TYR A 83 0.88 -1.52 18.70
CA TYR A 83 0.86 -1.11 17.30
C TYR A 83 0.68 0.41 17.20
N ALA A 84 1.37 1.05 16.25
CA ALA A 84 1.34 2.50 16.10
C ALA A 84 -0.09 3.02 15.83
N SER A 85 -0.92 2.25 15.13
CA SER A 85 -2.32 2.58 14.85
C SER A 85 -3.28 1.44 15.12
N ARG A 86 -4.56 1.80 15.34
CA ARG A 86 -5.67 0.83 15.34
C ARG A 86 -5.91 0.18 13.98
N ALA A 87 -5.37 0.76 12.89
CA ALA A 87 -5.55 0.20 11.55
C ALA A 87 -4.81 -1.12 11.39
N ALA A 88 -3.75 -1.36 12.19
CA ALA A 88 -3.05 -2.65 12.30
C ALA A 88 -4.02 -3.83 12.45
N TYR A 89 -5.06 -3.69 13.27
CA TYR A 89 -6.04 -4.75 13.49
C TYR A 89 -6.90 -5.08 12.26
N LYS A 90 -7.04 -4.14 11.30
CA LYS A 90 -7.68 -4.43 10.01
C LYS A 90 -6.81 -5.37 9.19
N LEU A 91 -5.50 -5.11 9.11
CA LEU A 91 -4.57 -5.95 8.37
C LEU A 91 -4.42 -7.34 9.02
N ILE A 92 -4.36 -7.41 10.35
CA ILE A 92 -4.40 -8.65 11.13
C ILE A 92 -5.62 -9.49 10.72
N GLN A 93 -6.81 -8.90 10.75
CA GLN A 93 -8.05 -9.62 10.39
C GLN A 93 -8.09 -10.03 8.92
N LEU A 94 -7.64 -9.16 8.02
CA LEU A 94 -7.52 -9.49 6.59
C LEU A 94 -6.59 -10.68 6.37
N ASP A 95 -5.43 -10.69 7.00
CA ASP A 95 -4.48 -11.81 6.89
C ASP A 95 -4.93 -13.06 7.67
N ASP A 96 -5.74 -12.94 8.70
CA ASP A 96 -6.37 -14.10 9.35
C ASP A 96 -7.35 -14.81 8.41
N ILE A 97 -8.09 -14.04 7.62
CA ILE A 97 -9.06 -14.55 6.63
C ILE A 97 -8.35 -15.10 5.38
N HIS A 98 -7.29 -14.41 4.91
CA HIS A 98 -6.70 -14.64 3.59
C HIS A 98 -5.26 -15.15 3.58
N GLY A 99 -4.57 -15.19 4.72
CA GLY A 99 -3.26 -15.83 4.92
C GLY A 99 -2.16 -15.43 3.94
N PHE A 100 -2.10 -14.15 3.53
CA PHE A 100 -1.15 -13.64 2.54
C PHE A 100 0.22 -13.20 3.09
N LEU A 101 0.34 -13.03 4.41
CA LEU A 101 1.60 -12.72 5.10
C LEU A 101 2.16 -13.95 5.79
N ARG A 102 1.36 -14.62 6.64
CA ARG A 102 1.80 -15.75 7.46
C ARG A 102 1.76 -17.12 6.77
N GLY A 103 1.11 -17.20 5.61
CA GLY A 103 0.76 -18.46 4.94
C GLY A 103 -0.28 -19.29 5.71
N HIS A 104 -1.02 -20.16 5.03
CA HIS A 104 -2.13 -20.92 5.65
C HIS A 104 -1.69 -22.18 6.42
N SER A 105 -0.44 -22.65 6.27
CA SER A 105 0.06 -23.85 6.95
C SER A 105 1.59 -23.86 7.09
N ALA A 106 2.11 -24.42 8.18
CA ALA A 106 3.54 -24.58 8.44
C ALA A 106 4.26 -25.44 7.39
N SER A 107 3.57 -26.40 6.76
CA SER A 107 4.12 -27.28 5.72
C SER A 107 4.02 -26.72 4.30
N SER A 108 3.26 -25.63 4.10
CA SER A 108 3.02 -24.97 2.80
C SER A 108 3.34 -23.47 2.88
N ARG A 109 4.13 -23.06 3.89
CA ARG A 109 4.42 -21.66 4.22
C ARG A 109 5.34 -21.07 3.16
N GLN A 110 4.76 -20.58 2.09
CA GLN A 110 5.44 -19.65 1.20
C GLN A 110 5.19 -18.25 1.74
N THR A 111 6.15 -17.76 2.52
CA THR A 111 6.11 -16.39 3.04
C THR A 111 6.54 -15.44 1.92
N PRO A 112 5.91 -14.25 1.82
CA PRO A 112 6.34 -13.23 0.88
C PRO A 112 7.76 -12.78 1.23
N ARG A 113 8.56 -12.45 0.21
CA ARG A 113 9.92 -11.93 0.40
C ARG A 113 9.95 -10.42 0.35
N ILE A 114 9.19 -9.83 -0.57
CA ILE A 114 9.13 -8.38 -0.73
C ILE A 114 7.69 -7.93 -0.57
N ILE A 115 7.47 -7.03 0.40
CA ILE A 115 6.18 -6.44 0.70
C ILE A 115 6.30 -4.93 0.55
N VAL A 116 5.31 -4.30 -0.07
CA VAL A 116 5.19 -2.84 -0.15
C VAL A 116 3.95 -2.41 0.61
N ASP A 117 4.09 -1.42 1.49
CA ASP A 117 3.02 -0.81 2.30
C ASP A 117 2.86 0.67 1.90
N LEU A 118 1.79 0.96 1.14
CA LEU A 118 1.47 2.30 0.62
C LEU A 118 0.47 3.00 1.53
N GLY A 119 0.78 4.23 1.92
CA GLY A 119 0.02 4.94 2.97
C GLY A 119 0.34 4.35 4.35
N ALA A 120 1.63 4.08 4.59
CA ALA A 120 2.10 3.33 5.74
C ALA A 120 1.94 4.07 7.08
N ALA A 121 1.98 5.40 7.10
CA ALA A 121 2.00 6.16 8.35
C ALA A 121 0.71 5.96 9.15
N PRO A 122 0.79 5.72 10.47
CA PRO A 122 1.96 5.87 11.33
C PRO A 122 2.79 4.58 11.53
N GLY A 123 2.64 3.56 10.67
CA GLY A 123 3.43 2.32 10.66
C GLY A 123 2.72 1.08 11.19
N GLY A 124 1.42 1.16 11.51
CA GLY A 124 0.68 0.03 12.08
C GLY A 124 0.56 -1.17 11.13
N TRP A 125 0.36 -0.94 9.83
CA TRP A 125 0.34 -2.01 8.83
C TRP A 125 1.75 -2.57 8.59
N THR A 126 2.75 -1.70 8.52
CA THR A 126 4.17 -2.07 8.41
C THR A 126 4.62 -3.02 9.53
N GLN A 127 4.28 -2.69 10.79
CA GLN A 127 4.59 -3.54 11.95
C GLN A 127 3.97 -4.93 11.82
N VAL A 128 2.69 -5.00 11.44
CA VAL A 128 1.97 -6.27 11.23
C VAL A 128 2.57 -7.05 10.06
N ALA A 129 2.94 -6.39 8.97
CA ALA A 129 3.56 -7.01 7.81
C ALA A 129 4.87 -7.71 8.18
N ILE A 130 5.75 -7.03 8.94
CA ILE A 130 6.99 -7.61 9.46
C ILE A 130 6.70 -8.79 10.38
N GLU A 131 5.90 -8.57 11.41
CA GLU A 131 5.61 -9.59 12.43
C GLU A 131 5.07 -10.87 11.80
N ARG A 132 4.09 -10.75 10.92
CA ARG A 132 3.39 -11.91 10.33
C ARG A 132 4.19 -12.60 9.24
N SER A 133 4.94 -11.86 8.43
CA SER A 133 5.79 -12.45 7.39
C SER A 133 7.02 -13.16 7.96
N HIS A 134 7.44 -12.79 9.18
CA HIS A 134 8.55 -13.44 9.89
C HIS A 134 8.07 -14.52 10.87
N ALA A 135 6.76 -14.62 11.12
CA ALA A 135 6.19 -15.58 12.05
C ALA A 135 6.46 -17.03 11.61
N GLY A 136 7.28 -17.75 12.39
CA GLY A 136 7.65 -19.13 12.11
C GLY A 136 8.95 -19.31 11.33
N ALA A 137 9.69 -18.23 11.03
CA ALA A 137 11.11 -18.35 10.70
C ALA A 137 11.85 -18.90 11.94
N PRO A 138 12.61 -20.00 11.83
CA PRO A 138 13.33 -20.53 12.97
C PRO A 138 14.30 -19.45 13.48
N ALA A 139 14.43 -19.34 14.80
CA ALA A 139 15.42 -18.48 15.43
C ALA A 139 16.82 -19.07 15.17
N THR A 140 17.33 -18.96 13.95
CA THR A 140 18.60 -19.59 13.57
C THR A 140 19.78 -18.67 13.79
N ASP A 141 20.83 -19.29 14.33
CA ASP A 141 22.20 -18.86 14.46
C ASP A 141 22.70 -18.01 13.25
N PRO A 142 23.30 -16.82 13.48
CA PRO A 142 23.77 -15.92 12.42
C PRO A 142 24.68 -16.58 11.37
N ALA A 143 25.34 -17.71 11.69
CA ALA A 143 26.23 -18.42 10.76
C ALA A 143 25.51 -19.23 9.65
N THR A 144 24.22 -19.57 9.78
CA THR A 144 23.45 -20.27 8.72
C THR A 144 22.50 -19.36 7.92
N SER A 145 22.57 -18.04 8.17
CA SER A 145 21.64 -17.00 7.73
C SER A 145 21.55 -16.75 6.21
N ALA A 146 22.46 -17.28 5.38
CA ALA A 146 22.50 -16.96 3.95
C ALA A 146 21.32 -17.55 3.14
N ARG A 147 20.63 -18.58 3.65
CA ARG A 147 19.64 -19.35 2.86
C ARG A 147 18.17 -19.06 3.18
N SER A 148 17.87 -18.38 4.29
CA SER A 148 16.49 -17.96 4.65
C SER A 148 16.44 -16.44 4.77
N ARG A 149 16.29 -15.76 3.64
CA ARG A 149 16.13 -14.31 3.62
C ARG A 149 14.75 -13.99 4.22
N ARG A 150 14.74 -13.24 5.32
CA ARG A 150 13.52 -12.70 5.91
C ARG A 150 12.82 -11.77 4.92
N ALA A 151 11.51 -11.63 5.07
CA ALA A 151 10.76 -10.68 4.26
C ALA A 151 11.26 -9.26 4.53
N HIS A 152 11.42 -8.46 3.49
CA HIS A 152 11.71 -7.04 3.60
C HIS A 152 10.44 -6.23 3.28
N VAL A 153 10.16 -5.21 4.08
CA VAL A 153 8.99 -4.34 3.90
C VAL A 153 9.46 -2.97 3.45
N PHE A 154 8.91 -2.46 2.35
CA PHE A 154 9.08 -1.07 1.93
C PHE A 154 7.82 -0.30 2.30
N ALA A 155 7.94 0.62 3.26
CA ALA A 155 6.85 1.44 3.76
C ALA A 155 6.96 2.85 3.19
N LEU A 156 5.91 3.32 2.52
CA LEU A 156 5.88 4.63 1.89
C LEU A 156 4.67 5.43 2.34
N ASP A 157 4.91 6.66 2.79
CA ASP A 157 3.85 7.61 3.14
C ASP A 157 4.29 9.06 2.91
N ILE A 158 3.33 9.95 2.68
CA ILE A 158 3.56 11.39 2.59
C ILE A 158 3.89 11.99 3.97
N LEU A 159 3.33 11.38 5.03
CA LEU A 159 3.55 11.77 6.41
C LEU A 159 4.78 11.06 7.00
N PRO A 160 5.52 11.72 7.91
CA PRO A 160 6.62 11.07 8.60
C PRO A 160 6.09 9.98 9.56
N MET A 161 6.88 8.93 9.75
CA MET A 161 6.65 7.88 10.75
C MET A 161 7.96 7.40 11.35
N ASP A 162 7.88 6.81 12.54
CA ASP A 162 9.03 6.21 13.19
C ASP A 162 9.58 5.02 12.38
N ALA A 163 10.88 4.81 12.44
CA ALA A 163 11.52 3.66 11.81
C ALA A 163 10.98 2.35 12.40
N VAL A 164 10.70 1.38 11.54
CA VAL A 164 10.28 0.03 11.91
C VAL A 164 11.39 -0.95 11.53
N ALA A 165 11.93 -1.68 12.51
CA ALA A 165 13.01 -2.64 12.25
C ALA A 165 12.58 -3.70 11.22
N GLY A 166 13.41 -3.91 10.19
CA GLY A 166 13.10 -4.80 9.07
C GLY A 166 12.32 -4.14 7.92
N ALA A 167 12.01 -2.85 8.04
CA ALA A 167 11.41 -2.07 6.96
C ALA A 167 12.31 -0.93 6.49
N THR A 168 12.30 -0.68 5.17
CA THR A 168 12.77 0.58 4.59
C THR A 168 11.62 1.58 4.60
N VAL A 169 11.76 2.70 5.30
CA VAL A 169 10.74 3.76 5.36
C VAL A 169 11.13 4.88 4.39
N ILE A 170 10.22 5.21 3.48
CA ILE A 170 10.37 6.27 2.48
C ILE A 170 9.28 7.31 2.75
N GLN A 171 9.69 8.56 2.98
CA GLN A 171 8.74 9.66 3.09
C GLN A 171 8.63 10.38 1.74
N GLY A 172 7.43 10.44 1.19
CA GLY A 172 7.17 11.13 -0.08
C GLY A 172 5.72 10.98 -0.55
N ASP A 173 5.32 11.83 -1.48
CA ASP A 173 4.02 11.70 -2.12
C ASP A 173 4.06 10.51 -3.09
N PHE A 174 3.26 9.48 -2.82
CA PHE A 174 3.17 8.31 -3.71
C PHE A 174 2.71 8.67 -5.13
N LEU A 175 1.98 9.77 -5.32
CA LEU A 175 1.57 10.22 -6.65
C LEU A 175 2.70 10.90 -7.44
N ASP A 176 3.82 11.22 -6.79
CA ASP A 176 5.02 11.73 -7.46
C ASP A 176 5.78 10.58 -8.14
N ALA A 177 6.04 10.74 -9.44
CA ALA A 177 6.77 9.76 -10.24
C ALA A 177 8.20 9.55 -9.74
N GLN A 178 8.86 10.58 -9.21
CA GLN A 178 10.22 10.45 -8.68
C GLN A 178 10.23 9.61 -7.41
N VAL A 179 9.24 9.81 -6.53
CA VAL A 179 9.07 9.04 -5.31
C VAL A 179 8.77 7.57 -5.62
N GLN A 180 7.96 7.29 -6.64
CA GLN A 180 7.76 5.91 -7.12
C GLN A 180 9.06 5.30 -7.66
N ALA A 181 9.84 6.06 -8.44
CA ALA A 181 11.12 5.59 -8.95
C ALA A 181 12.12 5.28 -7.81
N ASP A 182 12.17 6.11 -6.77
CA ASP A 182 13.03 5.88 -5.59
C ASP A 182 12.62 4.63 -4.82
N LEU A 183 11.31 4.37 -4.69
CA LEU A 183 10.79 3.13 -4.14
C LEU A 183 11.20 1.91 -4.99
N GLU A 184 11.05 1.99 -6.31
CA GLU A 184 11.42 0.91 -7.23
C GLU A 184 12.92 0.61 -7.19
N ARG A 185 13.78 1.65 -7.18
CA ARG A 185 15.24 1.50 -7.00
C ARG A 185 15.58 0.80 -5.69
N SER A 186 14.89 1.17 -4.61
CA SER A 186 15.08 0.56 -3.29
C SER A 186 14.70 -0.93 -3.29
N ILE A 187 13.61 -1.29 -4.00
CA ILE A 187 13.16 -2.68 -4.17
C ILE A 187 14.19 -3.49 -4.97
N ILE A 188 14.74 -2.93 -6.06
CA ILE A 188 15.74 -3.60 -6.89
C ILE A 188 17.04 -3.85 -6.12
N GLY A 189 17.48 -2.87 -5.30
CA GLY A 189 18.66 -3.03 -4.46
C GLY A 189 18.57 -4.22 -3.48
N ASP A 190 17.36 -4.63 -3.10
CA ASP A 190 17.14 -5.80 -2.24
C ASP A 190 16.83 -7.10 -3.02
N SER A 191 16.97 -7.07 -4.36
CA SER A 191 16.76 -8.23 -5.22
C SER A 191 17.71 -9.39 -4.85
N PRO A 192 17.22 -10.64 -4.84
CA PRO A 192 18.00 -11.83 -4.49
C PRO A 192 19.03 -12.26 -5.54
N ASN A 193 19.12 -11.61 -6.71
CA ASN A 193 20.07 -11.98 -7.77
C ASN A 193 20.84 -10.77 -8.33
N PRO A 194 21.96 -10.36 -7.70
CA PRO A 194 22.81 -9.28 -8.19
C PRO A 194 24.08 -9.84 -8.85
N SER A 195 23.94 -10.74 -9.82
CA SER A 195 25.08 -11.19 -10.62
C SER A 195 25.38 -10.17 -11.72
N THR A 196 25.98 -9.03 -11.33
CA THR A 196 27.12 -8.35 -11.98
C THR A 196 27.48 -7.10 -11.17
N PRO A 197 28.68 -7.01 -10.58
CA PRO A 197 29.15 -5.78 -9.94
C PRO A 197 29.86 -4.88 -10.96
N GLY A 198 29.34 -3.66 -11.14
CA GLY A 198 30.09 -2.52 -11.68
C GLY A 198 29.46 -1.82 -12.88
N CYS A 199 28.81 -0.67 -12.66
CA CYS A 199 28.93 0.51 -13.53
C CYS A 199 28.47 1.76 -12.78
N GLY A 200 29.01 2.90 -13.19
CA GLY A 200 28.91 4.20 -12.52
C GLY A 200 27.53 4.84 -12.54
N THR A 201 27.46 5.97 -11.83
CA THR A 201 26.26 6.64 -11.34
C THR A 201 25.38 7.37 -12.36
N ASP A 202 25.45 7.04 -13.65
CA ASP A 202 24.59 7.66 -14.68
C ASP A 202 23.76 6.64 -15.50
N ASP A 203 24.00 5.33 -15.33
CA ASP A 203 23.35 4.23 -16.08
C ASP A 203 22.18 3.56 -15.31
N ALA A 204 21.92 3.98 -14.06
CA ALA A 204 20.95 3.34 -13.18
C ALA A 204 19.48 3.49 -13.63
N GLU A 205 19.16 4.49 -14.47
CA GLU A 205 17.80 4.65 -15.01
C GLU A 205 17.51 3.72 -16.19
N GLU A 206 18.52 3.37 -17.00
CA GLU A 206 18.39 2.36 -18.07
C GLU A 206 18.25 0.96 -17.46
N ASP A 207 19.04 0.62 -16.44
CA ASP A 207 18.95 -0.67 -15.71
C ASP A 207 17.64 -0.85 -14.93
N LEU A 208 17.11 0.23 -14.33
CA LEU A 208 15.79 0.25 -13.67
C LEU A 208 14.69 -0.05 -14.70
N SER A 209 14.81 0.54 -15.89
CA SER A 209 13.89 0.27 -16.98
C SER A 209 13.99 -1.18 -17.43
N ASP A 210 15.19 -1.74 -17.64
CA ASP A 210 15.35 -3.11 -18.13
C ASP A 210 14.95 -4.19 -17.11
N LEU A 211 15.09 -3.98 -15.80
CA LEU A 211 14.56 -4.89 -14.76
C LEU A 211 13.03 -4.77 -14.57
N LEU A 212 12.45 -3.60 -14.82
CA LEU A 212 11.00 -3.42 -14.87
C LEU A 212 10.42 -3.90 -16.23
N LEU A 213 11.24 -3.92 -17.30
CA LEU A 213 10.88 -4.27 -18.68
C LEU A 213 11.15 -5.74 -19.03
N ASP A 214 12.14 -6.41 -18.41
CA ASP A 214 12.30 -7.89 -18.42
C ASP A 214 11.04 -8.57 -17.88
N GLY A 215 10.31 -7.79 -17.06
CA GLY A 215 8.95 -8.04 -16.70
C GLY A 215 8.80 -9.15 -15.68
N SER A 216 9.82 -9.49 -14.90
CA SER A 216 9.66 -10.54 -13.90
C SER A 216 8.85 -10.05 -12.69
N GLY A 217 8.95 -8.77 -12.31
CA GLY A 217 8.34 -8.18 -11.12
C GLY A 217 8.92 -8.77 -9.82
N LEU A 218 9.24 -7.95 -8.84
CA LEU A 218 9.94 -8.42 -7.63
C LEU A 218 9.02 -8.55 -6.41
N VAL A 219 7.94 -7.78 -6.38
CA VAL A 219 7.06 -7.63 -5.21
C VAL A 219 6.09 -8.81 -5.09
N ASP A 220 6.00 -9.40 -3.90
CA ASP A 220 5.07 -10.48 -3.60
C ASP A 220 3.71 -9.93 -3.12
N VAL A 221 3.73 -8.88 -2.32
CA VAL A 221 2.53 -8.28 -1.73
C VAL A 221 2.59 -6.76 -1.82
N VAL A 222 1.55 -6.15 -2.39
CA VAL A 222 1.31 -4.70 -2.30
C VAL A 222 0.10 -4.46 -1.41
N LEU A 223 0.30 -3.70 -0.34
CA LEU A 223 -0.71 -3.23 0.59
C LEU A 223 -0.93 -1.74 0.37
N SER A 224 -2.18 -1.29 0.41
CA SER A 224 -2.53 0.12 0.34
C SER A 224 -3.62 0.46 1.34
N ASP A 225 -3.26 1.22 2.37
CA ASP A 225 -4.19 1.91 3.28
C ASP A 225 -4.19 3.42 3.03
N MET A 226 -3.80 3.86 1.83
CA MET A 226 -3.83 5.28 1.44
C MET A 226 -5.25 5.86 1.55
N MET A 227 -5.33 7.13 1.94
CA MET A 227 -6.57 7.89 1.98
C MET A 227 -6.32 9.38 1.80
N ALA A 228 -7.03 10.00 0.87
CA ALA A 228 -7.01 11.45 0.72
C ALA A 228 -7.77 12.13 1.88
N PRO A 229 -7.42 13.38 2.25
CA PRO A 229 -8.20 14.15 3.21
C PRO A 229 -9.67 14.25 2.79
N THR A 230 -10.60 13.80 3.64
CA THR A 230 -12.02 13.84 3.32
C THR A 230 -12.55 15.28 3.39
N THR A 231 -13.17 15.74 2.31
CA THR A 231 -13.84 17.04 2.21
C THR A 231 -15.25 17.02 2.81
N GLY A 232 -15.84 15.82 2.97
CA GLY A 232 -17.23 15.64 3.37
C GLY A 232 -18.20 15.63 2.18
N ASN A 233 -17.72 15.91 0.96
CA ASN A 233 -18.49 15.69 -0.26
C ASN A 233 -18.34 14.23 -0.70
N PRO A 234 -19.41 13.42 -0.69
CA PRO A 234 -19.32 12.00 -1.01
C PRO A 234 -18.76 11.69 -2.40
N ILE A 235 -18.99 12.56 -3.39
CA ILE A 235 -18.55 12.37 -4.77
C ILE A 235 -17.05 12.62 -4.86
N SER A 236 -16.61 13.81 -4.46
CA SER A 236 -15.19 14.20 -4.48
C SER A 236 -14.33 13.25 -3.64
N ASP A 237 -14.81 12.86 -2.45
CA ASP A 237 -14.07 11.93 -1.58
C ASP A 237 -13.96 10.52 -2.20
N THR A 238 -14.96 10.10 -2.97
CA THR A 238 -14.92 8.82 -3.70
C THR A 238 -13.94 8.88 -4.87
N GLU A 239 -13.97 9.98 -5.63
CA GLU A 239 -13.10 10.17 -6.78
C GLU A 239 -11.63 10.22 -6.37
N ALA A 240 -11.31 11.00 -5.32
CA ALA A 240 -9.96 11.05 -4.75
C ALA A 240 -9.51 9.68 -4.21
N SER A 241 -10.42 8.92 -3.58
CA SER A 241 -10.12 7.54 -3.18
C SER A 241 -9.82 6.65 -4.38
N LEU A 242 -10.56 6.77 -5.48
CA LEU A 242 -10.35 5.95 -6.68
C LEU A 242 -9.07 6.30 -7.41
N GLU A 243 -8.67 7.57 -7.43
CA GLU A 243 -7.37 7.99 -7.97
C GLU A 243 -6.21 7.30 -7.25
N LEU A 244 -6.22 7.27 -5.91
CA LEU A 244 -5.23 6.54 -5.12
C LEU A 244 -5.26 5.03 -5.41
N CYS A 245 -6.44 4.43 -5.57
CA CYS A 245 -6.57 3.02 -5.94
C CYS A 245 -6.00 2.72 -7.33
N ARG A 246 -6.24 3.60 -8.31
CA ARG A 246 -5.70 3.47 -9.68
C ARG A 246 -4.18 3.52 -9.65
N SER A 247 -3.60 4.51 -8.97
CA SER A 247 -2.14 4.63 -8.84
C SER A 247 -1.52 3.43 -8.15
N ALA A 248 -2.13 2.94 -7.05
CA ALA A 248 -1.67 1.73 -6.36
C ALA A 248 -1.74 0.48 -7.26
N MET A 249 -2.81 0.34 -8.04
CA MET A 249 -2.95 -0.76 -9.00
C MET A 249 -1.95 -0.65 -10.15
N LEU A 250 -1.66 0.55 -10.65
CA LEU A 250 -0.66 0.77 -11.70
C LEU A 250 0.74 0.39 -11.20
N PHE A 251 1.10 0.82 -9.99
CA PHE A 251 2.34 0.40 -9.34
C PHE A 251 2.40 -1.12 -9.16
N ALA A 252 1.33 -1.73 -8.65
CA ALA A 252 1.23 -3.17 -8.50
C ALA A 252 1.35 -3.89 -9.86
N ALA A 253 0.78 -3.34 -10.92
CA ALA A 253 0.84 -3.94 -12.24
C ALA A 253 2.27 -4.04 -12.80
N ARG A 254 3.10 -3.04 -12.46
CA ARG A 254 4.50 -2.93 -12.88
C ARG A 254 5.41 -3.79 -12.01
N ASN A 255 5.14 -3.85 -10.70
CA ASN A 255 6.08 -4.35 -9.71
C ASN A 255 5.74 -5.73 -9.13
N LEU A 256 4.48 -6.18 -9.19
CA LEU A 256 4.12 -7.52 -8.71
C LEU A 256 4.78 -8.60 -9.56
N ARG A 257 5.33 -9.60 -8.88
CA ARG A 257 5.93 -10.76 -9.51
C ARG A 257 4.93 -11.45 -10.44
N ARG A 258 5.39 -11.77 -11.65
CA ARG A 258 4.57 -12.47 -12.64
C ARG A 258 4.38 -13.94 -12.26
N PRO A 259 3.35 -14.60 -12.79
CA PRO A 259 3.16 -16.04 -12.60
C PRO A 259 4.40 -16.80 -13.04
N GLN A 260 5.03 -17.51 -12.11
CA GLN A 260 5.99 -18.55 -12.41
C GLN A 260 5.32 -19.92 -12.21
N PRO A 261 5.83 -21.01 -12.80
CA PRO A 261 5.27 -22.36 -12.64
C PRO A 261 5.24 -22.92 -11.20
N THR A 262 5.64 -22.14 -10.18
CA THR A 262 5.66 -22.50 -8.75
C THR A 262 5.00 -21.40 -7.89
N PRO A 263 4.53 -21.71 -6.65
CA PRO A 263 3.15 -21.43 -6.24
C PRO A 263 2.94 -20.17 -5.38
N ALA A 264 3.92 -19.26 -5.27
CA ALA A 264 3.74 -18.02 -4.51
C ALA A 264 2.67 -17.14 -5.19
N LYS A 265 1.48 -17.08 -4.61
CA LYS A 265 0.42 -16.22 -5.14
C LYS A 265 0.68 -14.79 -4.71
N THR A 266 0.95 -13.93 -5.69
CA THR A 266 1.05 -12.49 -5.49
C THR A 266 -0.26 -11.90 -5.01
N MET A 267 -0.16 -10.84 -4.21
CA MET A 267 -1.29 -10.25 -3.52
C MET A 267 -1.31 -8.74 -3.70
N PHE A 268 -2.50 -8.21 -3.95
CA PHE A 268 -2.78 -6.78 -3.91
C PHE A 268 -3.95 -6.54 -2.97
N VAL A 269 -3.72 -5.77 -1.91
CA VAL A 269 -4.72 -5.43 -0.91
C VAL A 269 -4.87 -3.92 -0.88
N CYS A 270 -6.06 -3.41 -1.17
CA CYS A 270 -6.27 -1.97 -1.32
C CYS A 270 -7.55 -1.53 -0.62
N LYS A 271 -7.43 -0.54 0.27
CA LYS A 271 -8.57 0.20 0.79
C LYS A 271 -9.22 1.00 -0.33
N PHE A 272 -10.55 1.09 -0.29
CA PHE A 272 -11.32 1.97 -1.15
C PHE A 272 -12.59 2.46 -0.46
N PHE A 273 -13.20 3.53 -0.98
CA PHE A 273 -14.57 3.90 -0.63
C PHE A 273 -15.59 3.29 -1.57
N GLY A 274 -16.56 2.57 -0.99
CA GLY A 274 -17.64 1.93 -1.74
C GLY A 274 -18.43 2.92 -2.58
N SER A 275 -18.53 2.62 -3.88
CA SER A 275 -19.27 3.39 -4.89
C SER A 275 -19.51 2.56 -6.16
N PRO A 276 -20.46 2.96 -7.03
CA PRO A 276 -20.65 2.33 -8.33
C PRO A 276 -19.40 2.34 -9.21
N ALA A 277 -18.62 3.44 -9.18
CA ALA A 277 -17.38 3.57 -9.93
C ALA A 277 -16.29 2.61 -9.39
N ALA A 278 -16.20 2.43 -8.07
CA ALA A 278 -15.29 1.45 -7.48
C ALA A 278 -15.67 0.02 -7.88
N ASP A 279 -16.97 -0.29 -7.91
CA ASP A 279 -17.45 -1.59 -8.37
C ASP A 279 -17.19 -1.83 -9.87
N GLN A 280 -17.28 -0.79 -10.69
CA GLN A 280 -16.90 -0.85 -12.10
C GLN A 280 -15.40 -1.12 -12.27
N PHE A 281 -14.55 -0.34 -11.56
CA PHE A 281 -13.10 -0.53 -11.55
C PHE A 281 -12.72 -1.96 -11.14
N ARG A 282 -13.37 -2.51 -10.10
CA ARG A 282 -13.17 -3.90 -9.69
C ARG A 282 -13.45 -4.90 -10.83
N ARG A 283 -14.59 -4.77 -11.50
CA ARG A 283 -15.01 -5.70 -12.57
C ARG A 283 -14.15 -5.58 -13.83
N GLN A 284 -13.82 -4.37 -14.23
CA GLN A 284 -13.16 -4.11 -15.50
C GLN A 284 -11.63 -4.23 -15.41
N VAL A 285 -11.04 -3.94 -14.26
CA VAL A 285 -9.59 -3.93 -14.06
C VAL A 285 -9.17 -5.10 -13.16
N LEU A 286 -9.63 -5.13 -11.91
CA LEU A 286 -9.10 -6.08 -10.91
C LEU A 286 -9.48 -7.54 -11.24
N GLU A 287 -10.73 -7.81 -11.58
CA GLU A 287 -11.21 -9.17 -11.90
C GLU A 287 -10.58 -9.74 -13.18
N ARG A 288 -10.06 -8.87 -14.06
CA ARG A 288 -9.26 -9.28 -15.22
C ARG A 288 -7.80 -9.50 -14.88
N ALA A 289 -7.23 -8.65 -14.02
CA ALA A 289 -5.83 -8.67 -13.65
C ALA A 289 -5.44 -9.79 -12.68
N PHE A 290 -6.39 -10.33 -11.90
CA PHE A 290 -6.12 -11.32 -10.84
C PHE A 290 -6.94 -12.61 -11.00
N GLU A 291 -6.47 -13.72 -10.41
CA GLU A 291 -7.22 -14.97 -10.35
C GLU A 291 -8.48 -14.87 -9.49
N ARG A 292 -8.36 -14.20 -8.35
CA ARG A 292 -9.44 -14.03 -7.37
C ARG A 292 -9.44 -12.62 -6.84
N VAL A 293 -10.62 -12.01 -6.81
CA VAL A 293 -10.86 -10.71 -6.17
C VAL A 293 -11.96 -10.87 -5.13
N LYS A 294 -11.68 -10.48 -3.90
CA LYS A 294 -12.65 -10.45 -2.79
C LYS A 294 -12.83 -9.03 -2.29
N VAL A 295 -14.05 -8.72 -1.86
CA VAL A 295 -14.39 -7.45 -1.23
C VAL A 295 -14.64 -7.73 0.24
N GLU A 296 -13.82 -7.17 1.11
CA GLU A 296 -13.96 -7.30 2.56
C GLU A 296 -14.42 -5.98 3.17
N LYS A 297 -15.61 -6.02 3.76
CA LYS A 297 -16.20 -4.90 4.51
C LYS A 297 -16.78 -5.37 5.83
N GLY A 298 -17.66 -6.37 5.78
CA GLY A 298 -18.44 -6.84 6.94
C GLY A 298 -17.71 -7.83 7.86
N ARG A 299 -16.59 -8.42 7.42
CA ARG A 299 -15.84 -9.43 8.19
C ARG A 299 -14.69 -8.85 9.00
N ILE A 300 -14.36 -7.58 8.78
CA ILE A 300 -13.30 -6.85 9.48
C ILE A 300 -13.96 -6.07 10.62
N GLY A 301 -14.02 -6.64 11.82
CA GLY A 301 -14.58 -5.97 13.00
C GLY A 301 -13.88 -4.66 13.36
N ALA A 302 -12.63 -4.47 12.92
CA ALA A 302 -11.85 -3.23 13.08
C ALA A 302 -12.24 -2.10 12.12
N SER A 303 -12.96 -2.43 11.04
CA SER A 303 -13.62 -1.47 10.16
C SER A 303 -14.94 -1.03 10.77
N ARG A 304 -15.23 0.28 10.69
CA ARG A 304 -16.45 0.82 11.31
C ARG A 304 -17.66 0.57 10.41
N LYS A 305 -18.79 0.17 10.98
CA LYS A 305 -20.03 -0.13 10.23
C LYS A 305 -20.55 1.08 9.45
N GLU A 306 -20.41 2.27 10.03
CA GLU A 306 -20.81 3.54 9.41
C GLU A 306 -19.82 4.03 8.33
N SER A 307 -18.64 3.42 8.23
CA SER A 307 -17.65 3.81 7.23
C SER A 307 -18.03 3.29 5.85
N ARG A 308 -17.76 4.11 4.85
CA ARG A 308 -17.84 3.71 3.45
C ARG A 308 -16.63 2.85 3.03
N GLU A 309 -15.62 2.74 3.89
CA GLU A 309 -14.42 1.94 3.63
C GLU A 309 -14.72 0.45 3.45
N ALA A 310 -13.99 -0.14 2.52
CA ALA A 310 -13.91 -1.56 2.24
C ALA A 310 -12.51 -1.87 1.69
N PHE A 311 -12.18 -3.15 1.57
CA PHE A 311 -10.89 -3.60 1.06
C PHE A 311 -11.09 -4.55 -0.12
N TRP A 312 -10.36 -4.33 -1.20
CA TRP A 312 -10.14 -5.37 -2.20
C TRP A 312 -8.99 -6.24 -1.75
N VAL A 313 -9.18 -7.56 -1.82
CA VAL A 313 -8.13 -8.56 -1.63
C VAL A 313 -8.03 -9.35 -2.93
N CYS A 314 -6.99 -9.04 -3.69
CA CYS A 314 -6.71 -9.57 -5.02
C CYS A 314 -5.56 -10.56 -4.94
N GLN A 315 -5.74 -11.75 -5.49
CA GLN A 315 -4.79 -12.86 -5.40
C GLN A 315 -4.48 -13.42 -6.79
N GLY A 316 -3.21 -13.76 -7.01
CA GLY A 316 -2.74 -14.41 -8.24
C GLY A 316 -2.73 -13.43 -9.40
N TYR A 317 -1.80 -12.49 -9.40
CA TYR A 317 -1.65 -11.51 -10.46
C TYR A 317 -1.31 -12.22 -11.79
N ARG A 318 -2.08 -11.93 -12.85
CA ARG A 318 -1.93 -12.58 -14.16
C ARG A 318 -0.87 -11.93 -15.05
N GLY A 319 -0.33 -10.79 -14.63
CA GLY A 319 0.64 -9.99 -15.37
C GLY A 319 0.05 -8.75 -16.04
N PRO A 320 0.90 -7.82 -16.50
CA PRO A 320 0.50 -6.49 -16.96
C PRO A 320 -0.36 -6.51 -18.22
N GLN A 321 -0.23 -7.55 -19.05
CA GLN A 321 -1.06 -7.74 -20.23
C GLN A 321 -2.54 -7.98 -19.91
N ALA A 322 -2.87 -8.36 -18.68
CA ALA A 322 -4.25 -8.54 -18.23
C ALA A 322 -4.87 -7.25 -17.67
N VAL A 323 -4.08 -6.17 -17.57
CA VAL A 323 -4.53 -4.85 -17.08
C VAL A 323 -4.92 -3.99 -18.29
N ASP A 324 -6.21 -3.69 -18.37
CA ASP A 324 -6.77 -2.76 -19.35
C ASP A 324 -6.56 -1.32 -18.84
N VAL A 325 -5.54 -0.65 -19.36
CA VAL A 325 -5.15 0.71 -18.93
C VAL A 325 -6.19 1.76 -19.30
N ASP A 326 -6.93 1.55 -20.39
CA ASP A 326 -7.99 2.48 -20.79
C ASP A 326 -9.16 2.36 -19.80
N ALA A 327 -9.51 1.12 -19.41
CA ALA A 327 -10.52 0.88 -18.38
C ALA A 327 -10.10 1.36 -16.98
N MET A 328 -8.82 1.66 -16.73
CA MET A 328 -8.42 2.26 -15.45
C MET A 328 -8.94 3.70 -15.30
N TYR A 329 -9.08 4.42 -16.42
CA TYR A 329 -9.42 5.85 -16.43
C TYR A 329 -10.77 6.17 -17.08
N SER A 330 -11.50 5.17 -17.58
CA SER A 330 -12.90 5.28 -18.02
C SER A 330 -13.87 5.43 -16.86
#